data_AF-A0A9D5YDG7-F1
#
_entry.id   AF-A0A9D5YDG7-F1
#
_cell.length_a   1.000
_cell.length_b   1.000
_cell.length_c   1.000
_cell.angle_alpha   90.00
_cell.angle_beta   90.00
_cell.angle_gamma   90.00
#
_symmetry.space_group_name_H-M   'P 1'
#
loop_
_entity.id
_entity.type
_entity.pdbx_description
1 polymer ?
#
loop_
_entity_poly.entity_id
_entity_poly.type
_entity_poly.pdbx_seq_one_letter_code
_entity_poly.pdbx_strand_id
1 'polypeptide(L)'
;FTLSAMIDLMYLLSNCNQKKWFENIDKNLPIFIISGEDDPVGNYGKGVTAVFENLKQNGANVTLKLYKNCRHEIHNDSCKDEMFADILNFIC
;
A
#
# COMPACT_ATOMS: atom_id res chain seq x y z
N PHE A 1 11.63 -20.92 0.62
CA PHE A 1 10.31 -20.84 1.29
C PHE A 1 9.79 -22.25 1.57
N THR A 2 9.11 -22.48 2.69
CA THR A 2 8.47 -23.77 2.99
C THR A 2 7.06 -23.81 2.38
N LEU A 3 6.50 -25.00 2.20
CA LEU A 3 5.11 -25.16 1.76
C LEU A 3 4.14 -24.48 2.72
N SER A 4 4.35 -24.64 4.04
CA SER A 4 3.53 -23.97 5.06
C SER A 4 3.55 -22.45 4.89
N ALA A 5 4.73 -21.84 4.70
CA ALA A 5 4.85 -20.40 4.51
C ALA A 5 4.11 -19.91 3.25
N MET A 6 4.11 -20.69 2.17
CA MET A 6 3.36 -20.32 0.96
C MET A 6 1.84 -20.42 1.17
N ILE A 7 1.37 -21.44 1.89
CA ILE A 7 -0.04 -21.58 2.25
C ILE A 7 -0.49 -20.40 3.12
N ASP A 8 0.30 -20.06 4.14
CA ASP A 8 0.01 -18.96 5.04
C ASP A 8 -0.04 -17.62 4.29
N LEU A 9 0.92 -17.39 3.38
CA LEU A 9 0.92 -16.20 2.54
C LEU A 9 -0.35 -16.08 1.70
N MET A 10 -0.76 -17.15 1.00
CA MET A 10 -1.97 -17.14 0.18
C MET A 10 -3.24 -16.93 1.02
N TYR A 11 -3.30 -17.55 2.19
CA TYR A 11 -4.40 -17.40 3.13
C TYR A 11 -4.52 -15.95 3.64
N LEU A 12 -3.41 -15.34 4.04
CA LEU A 12 -3.37 -13.95 4.50
C LEU A 12 -3.71 -12.96 3.37
N LEU A 13 -3.18 -13.16 2.17
CA LEU A 13 -3.52 -12.34 1.01
C LEU A 13 -5.01 -12.38 0.71
N SER A 14 -5.64 -13.56 0.78
CA SER A 14 -7.09 -13.69 0.59
C SER A 14 -7.87 -12.92 1.66
N ASN A 15 -7.53 -13.10 2.94
CA ASN A 15 -8.25 -12.46 4.05
C ASN A 15 -8.14 -10.93 4.06
N CYS A 16 -6.95 -10.39 3.83
CA CYS A 16 -6.71 -8.94 3.86
C CYS A 16 -7.30 -8.20 2.65
N ASN A 17 -7.72 -8.90 1.60
CA ASN A 17 -8.38 -8.32 0.42
C ASN A 17 -9.91 -8.52 0.42
N GLN A 18 -10.50 -9.06 1.49
CA GLN A 18 -11.95 -9.22 1.58
C GLN A 18 -12.63 -7.88 1.82
N LYS A 19 -13.84 -7.71 1.28
CA LYS A 19 -14.68 -6.52 1.49
C LYS A 19 -14.84 -6.17 2.98
N LYS A 20 -15.06 -7.19 3.82
CA LYS A 20 -15.18 -7.05 5.28
C LYS A 20 -13.95 -6.38 5.91
N TRP A 21 -12.75 -6.60 5.38
CA TRP A 21 -11.54 -5.98 5.91
C TRP A 21 -11.60 -4.45 5.72
N PHE A 22 -11.91 -3.99 4.51
CA PHE A 22 -12.06 -2.56 4.20
C PHE A 22 -13.19 -1.89 5.00
N GLU A 23 -14.31 -2.57 5.19
CA GLU A 23 -15.47 -2.06 5.96
C GLU A 23 -15.15 -1.85 7.45
N ASN A 24 -14.18 -2.58 8.01
CA ASN A 24 -13.86 -2.57 9.44
C ASN A 24 -12.66 -1.68 9.81
N ILE A 25 -12.07 -0.96 8.86
CA ILE A 25 -10.98 -0.04 9.16
C ILE A 25 -11.48 1.17 9.96
N ASP A 26 -10.67 1.63 10.91
CA ASP A 26 -10.93 2.87 11.64
C ASP A 26 -10.85 4.06 10.68
N LYS A 27 -11.99 4.73 10.51
CA LYS A 27 -12.15 5.86 9.59
C LYS A 27 -11.40 7.11 10.06
N ASN A 28 -11.09 7.19 11.35
CA ASN A 28 -10.36 8.31 11.94
C ASN A 28 -8.85 8.14 11.86
N LEU A 29 -8.35 6.93 11.57
CA LEU A 29 -6.93 6.68 11.42
C LEU A 29 -6.47 7.23 10.05
N PRO A 30 -5.54 8.20 10.01
CA PRO A 30 -4.95 8.65 8.77
C PRO A 30 -4.08 7.53 8.16
N ILE A 31 -4.28 7.24 6.88
CA ILE A 31 -3.53 6.24 6.13
C ILE A 31 -2.80 6.91 4.97
N PHE A 32 -1.49 6.68 4.88
CA PHE A 32 -0.70 7.10 3.73
C PHE A 32 -0.15 5.87 3.01
N ILE A 33 -0.58 5.68 1.77
CA ILE A 33 -0.14 4.60 0.90
C ILE A 33 0.94 5.14 -0.02
N ILE A 34 2.10 4.49 -0.02
CA ILE A 34 3.25 4.83 -0.85
C ILE A 34 3.75 3.59 -1.59
N SER A 35 4.08 3.75 -2.88
CA SER A 35 4.64 2.67 -3.70
C SER A 35 5.37 3.24 -4.91
N GLY A 36 6.27 2.48 -5.50
CA GLY A 36 6.88 2.81 -6.78
C GLY A 36 5.90 2.58 -7.94
N GLU A 37 5.88 3.48 -8.91
CA GLU A 37 5.05 3.33 -10.11
C GLU A 37 5.45 2.10 -10.95
N ASP A 38 6.73 1.72 -10.91
CA ASP A 38 7.29 0.59 -11.65
C ASP A 38 7.42 -0.70 -10.82
N ASP A 39 6.70 -0.79 -9.69
CA ASP A 39 6.67 -2.00 -8.87
C ASP A 39 5.73 -3.07 -9.47
N PRO A 40 6.25 -4.21 -9.96
CA PRO A 40 5.42 -5.28 -10.48
C PRO A 40 4.56 -5.97 -9.40
N VAL A 41 4.97 -5.92 -8.12
CA VAL A 41 4.18 -6.49 -7.01
C VAL A 41 2.86 -5.72 -6.85
N GLY A 42 2.92 -4.39 -6.99
CA GLY A 42 1.76 -3.50 -7.00
C GLY A 42 1.00 -3.46 -8.33
N ASN A 43 1.31 -4.33 -9.30
CA ASN A 43 0.81 -4.29 -10.67
C ASN A 43 1.04 -2.92 -11.34
N TYR A 44 2.28 -2.39 -11.23
CA TYR A 44 2.69 -1.09 -11.77
C TYR A 44 1.75 0.04 -11.33
N GLY A 45 1.57 0.16 -10.01
CA GLY A 45 0.67 1.11 -9.36
C GLY A 45 -0.82 0.74 -9.38
N LYS A 46 -1.30 -0.09 -10.31
CA LYS A 46 -2.75 -0.37 -10.45
C LYS A 46 -3.36 -1.09 -9.24
N GLY A 47 -2.64 -2.05 -8.68
CA GLY A 47 -3.09 -2.80 -7.50
C GLY A 47 -3.14 -1.92 -6.25
N VAL A 48 -2.13 -1.08 -6.07
CA VAL A 48 -2.05 -0.11 -4.97
C VAL A 48 -3.17 0.93 -5.08
N THR A 49 -3.44 1.44 -6.29
CA THR A 49 -4.57 2.34 -6.56
C THR A 49 -5.91 1.65 -6.27
N ALA A 50 -6.07 0.38 -6.60
CA ALA A 50 -7.29 -0.36 -6.25
C ALA A 50 -7.51 -0.46 -4.72
N VAL A 51 -6.44 -0.66 -3.94
CA VAL A 51 -6.52 -0.65 -2.47
C VAL A 51 -6.93 0.74 -1.96
N PHE A 52 -6.31 1.79 -2.48
CA PHE A 52 -6.66 3.19 -2.16
C PHE A 52 -8.14 3.48 -2.43
N GLU A 53 -8.64 3.13 -3.61
CA GLU A 53 -10.04 3.37 -3.97
C GLU A 53 -11.00 2.58 -3.07
N ASN A 54 -10.70 1.32 -2.74
CA ASN A 54 -11.53 0.54 -1.81
C ASN A 54 -11.58 1.16 -0.40
N LEU A 55 -10.44 1.63 0.12
CA LEU A 55 -10.37 2.32 1.41
C LEU A 55 -11.18 3.62 1.39
N LYS A 56 -10.99 4.42 0.34
CA LYS A 56 -11.68 5.70 0.15
C LYS A 56 -13.19 5.52 0.03
N GLN A 57 -13.65 4.52 -0.73
CA GLN A 57 -15.08 4.17 -0.86
C GLN A 57 -15.72 3.72 0.46
N ASN A 58 -14.93 3.15 1.38
CA ASN A 58 -15.38 2.77 2.72
C ASN A 58 -15.24 3.89 3.77
N GLY A 59 -14.84 5.09 3.33
CA GLY A 59 -14.77 6.29 4.16
C GLY A 59 -13.52 6.41 5.02
N ALA A 60 -12.45 5.68 4.70
CA ALA A 60 -11.17 5.85 5.37
C ALA A 60 -10.51 7.20 5.00
N ASN A 61 -9.84 7.82 5.96
CA ASN A 61 -8.96 8.96 5.71
C ASN A 61 -7.64 8.49 5.07
N VAL A 62 -7.64 8.35 3.74
CA VAL A 62 -6.53 7.75 3.00
C VAL A 62 -5.96 8.71 1.95
N THR A 63 -4.64 8.69 1.81
CA THR A 63 -3.87 9.37 0.77
C THR A 63 -2.97 8.37 0.04
N LEU A 64 -2.67 8.63 -1.24
CA LEU A 64 -1.83 7.78 -2.08
C LEU A 64 -0.79 8.63 -2.81
N LYS A 65 0.46 8.17 -2.82
CA LYS A 65 1.52 8.67 -3.70
C LYS A 65 2.24 7.52 -4.40
N LEU A 66 2.35 7.62 -5.72
CA LEU A 66 3.16 6.73 -6.56
C LEU A 66 4.42 7.47 -6.99
N TYR A 67 5.59 6.92 -6.69
CA TYR A 67 6.87 7.52 -7.06
C TYR A 67 7.29 7.05 -8.45
N LYS A 68 7.45 7.99 -9.38
CA LYS A 68 7.82 7.70 -10.76
C LYS A 68 9.22 7.10 -10.86
N ASN A 69 9.41 6.17 -11.79
CA ASN A 69 10.67 5.48 -12.04
C ASN A 69 11.24 4.70 -10.83
N CYS A 70 10.42 4.48 -9.79
CA CYS A 70 10.78 3.69 -8.62
C CYS A 70 10.08 2.33 -8.64
N ARG A 71 10.77 1.31 -8.12
CA ARG A 71 10.28 -0.07 -8.08
C ARG A 71 9.79 -0.41 -6.66
N HIS A 72 10.04 -1.64 -6.21
CA HIS A 72 9.45 -2.19 -4.98
C HIS A 72 10.01 -1.56 -3.70
N GLU A 73 11.34 -1.50 -3.55
CA GLU A 73 12.00 -1.01 -2.33
C GLU A 73 12.26 0.50 -2.41
N ILE A 74 11.20 1.32 -2.43
CA ILE A 74 11.31 2.78 -2.59
C ILE A 74 12.18 3.49 -1.52
N HIS A 75 12.43 2.83 -0.39
CA HIS A 75 13.34 3.28 0.66
C HIS A 75 14.82 3.06 0.35
N ASN A 76 15.13 2.23 -0.65
CA ASN A 76 16.46 1.96 -1.20
C ASN A 76 16.59 2.43 -2.66
N ASP A 77 15.56 3.05 -3.23
CA ASP A 77 15.50 3.49 -4.63
C ASP A 77 15.84 4.99 -4.77
N SER A 78 15.83 5.49 -6.00
CA SER A 78 16.14 6.87 -6.37
C SER A 78 15.20 7.92 -5.75
N CYS A 79 13.97 7.56 -5.42
CA CYS A 79 12.98 8.42 -4.76
C CYS A 79 13.12 8.45 -3.22
N LYS A 80 14.13 7.80 -2.64
CA LYS A 80 14.30 7.68 -1.18
C LYS A 80 14.15 9.01 -0.43
N ASP A 81 14.87 10.05 -0.85
CA ASP A 81 14.89 11.32 -0.13
C ASP A 81 13.53 12.05 -0.18
N GLU A 82 12.87 12.00 -1.34
CA GLU A 82 11.50 12.51 -1.50
C GLU A 82 10.53 11.73 -0.60
N MET A 83 10.62 10.41 -0.62
CA MET A 83 9.76 9.53 0.16
C MET A 83 9.89 9.76 1.67
N PHE A 84 11.12 9.91 2.17
CA PHE A 84 11.33 10.24 3.59
C PHE A 84 10.77 11.62 3.96
N ALA A 85 10.91 12.62 3.07
CA ALA A 85 10.32 13.94 3.30
C ALA A 85 8.78 13.87 3.35
N ASP A 86 8.15 13.09 2.47
CA ASP A 86 6.70 12.90 2.49
C ASP A 86 6.21 12.18 3.75
N ILE A 87 6.94 11.14 4.22
CA ILE A 87 6.62 10.47 5.48
C ILE A 87 6.71 11.45 6.65
N LEU A 88 7.75 12.29 6.71
CA LEU A 88 7.89 13.30 7.75
C LEU A 88 6.72 14.30 7.71
N ASN A 89 6.36 14.80 6.53
CA ASN A 89 5.21 15.70 6.36
C ASN A 89 3.86 15.06 6.71
N PHE A 90 3.76 13.73 6.65
CA PHE A 90 2.54 13.02 7.02
C PHE A 90 2.40 12.83 8.55
N ILE A 91 3.52 12.69 9.26
CA ILE A 91 3.54 12.42 10.70
C ILE A 91 3.64 13.70 11.54
N CYS A 92 4.32 14.73 11.03
CA CYS A 92 4.52 16.02 11.69
C CYS A 92 3.39 17.01 11.40
#